data_AF-A0A7S1C7G6-F1
#
_entry.id   AF-A0A7S1C7G6-F1
#
_cell.length_a   1.000
_cell.length_b   1.000
_cell.length_c   1.000
_cell.angle_alpha   90.00
_cell.angle_beta   90.00
_cell.angle_gamma   90.00
#
_symmetry.space_group_name_H-M   'P 1'
#
loop_
_entity.id
_entity.type
_entity.pdbx_description
1 polymer ?
#
loop_
_entity_poly.entity_id
_entity_poly.type
_entity_poly.pdbx_seq_one_letter_code
_entity_poly.pdbx_strand_id
1 'polypeptide(L)'
;ETVRIRREGYPFRETFVEFWRRATGAGYHKMVPSLKHSRAPPPPRYAEDGGGDTSVTPALIEESKAGTKQLCSHFLPDADWKLGRTKLFMKPGALDVIHRAFRHVSATTISAWWRGVWGHWRYFRGRRALRKVQRMWRGYMMRKKYAAAENAVTRVQAHVRRHAAQRRYAVMRQKRMDAATTVQATYKMSR
;
A
#
# COMPACT_ATOMS: atom_id res chain seq x y z
N GLU A 1 -37.84 27.65 -31.73
CA GLU A 1 -38.95 26.75 -31.33
C GLU A 1 -38.52 25.32 -30.98
N THR A 2 -37.85 24.58 -31.86
CA THR A 2 -37.46 23.17 -31.66
C THR A 2 -36.57 22.91 -30.43
N VAL A 3 -35.64 23.82 -30.10
CA VAL A 3 -34.79 23.71 -28.89
C VAL A 3 -35.59 23.96 -27.61
N ARG A 4 -36.61 24.84 -27.66
CA ARG A 4 -37.48 25.16 -26.51
C ARG A 4 -38.35 23.96 -26.13
N ILE A 5 -39.01 23.33 -27.12
CA ILE A 5 -39.81 22.11 -26.92
C ILE A 5 -38.95 20.94 -26.39
N ARG A 6 -37.69 20.83 -26.83
CA ARG A 6 -36.76 19.81 -26.32
C ARG A 6 -36.24 20.10 -24.90
N ARG A 7 -36.14 21.37 -24.52
CA ARG A 7 -35.78 21.80 -23.15
C ARG A 7 -36.93 21.59 -22.17
N GLU A 8 -38.16 21.85 -22.59
CA GLU A 8 -39.37 21.65 -21.78
C GLU A 8 -39.83 20.18 -21.77
N GLY A 9 -39.47 19.42 -22.81
CA GLY A 9 -39.79 18.00 -22.95
C GLY A 9 -38.78 17.03 -22.33
N TYR A 10 -39.05 15.74 -22.54
CA TYR A 10 -38.22 14.63 -22.07
C TYR A 10 -37.64 13.88 -23.28
N PRO A 11 -36.46 14.29 -23.80
CA PRO A 11 -35.87 13.70 -24.99
C PRO A 11 -35.31 12.29 -24.75
N PHE A 12 -34.85 12.00 -23.53
CA PHE A 12 -34.44 10.65 -23.16
C PHE A 12 -35.66 9.80 -22.83
N ARG A 13 -35.80 8.66 -23.54
CA ARG A 13 -36.95 7.76 -23.43
C ARG A 13 -36.49 6.32 -23.61
N GLU A 14 -36.67 5.51 -22.58
CA GLU A 14 -36.18 4.13 -22.60
C GLU A 14 -37.10 3.20 -21.83
N THR A 15 -37.16 1.92 -22.19
CA THR A 15 -37.93 0.94 -21.41
C THR A 15 -37.31 0.74 -20.03
N PHE A 16 -38.14 0.37 -19.04
CA PHE A 16 -37.63 0.12 -17.69
C PHE A 16 -36.58 -0.99 -17.65
N VAL A 17 -36.78 -2.07 -18.42
CA VAL A 17 -35.86 -3.22 -18.42
C VAL A 17 -34.52 -2.85 -19.04
N GLU A 18 -34.49 -2.15 -20.18
CA GLU A 18 -33.23 -1.72 -20.81
C GLU A 18 -32.45 -0.76 -19.93
N PHE A 19 -33.14 0.25 -19.36
CA PHE A 19 -32.51 1.19 -18.43
C PHE A 19 -31.96 0.47 -17.20
N TRP A 20 -32.76 -0.43 -16.61
CA TRP A 20 -32.37 -1.15 -15.40
C TRP A 20 -31.21 -2.13 -15.66
N ARG A 21 -31.17 -2.81 -16.80
CA ARG A 21 -30.00 -3.60 -17.25
C ARG A 21 -28.74 -2.76 -17.29
N ARG A 22 -28.79 -1.56 -17.89
CA ARG A 22 -27.63 -0.68 -17.95
C ARG A 22 -27.25 -0.15 -16.56
N ALA A 23 -28.23 0.27 -15.76
CA ALA A 23 -27.97 0.78 -14.42
C ALA A 23 -27.37 -0.29 -13.50
N THR A 24 -27.81 -1.53 -13.63
CA THR A 24 -27.24 -2.66 -12.90
C THR A 24 -25.87 -3.07 -13.42
N GLY A 25 -25.69 -3.17 -14.74
CA GLY A 25 -24.40 -3.44 -15.38
C GLY A 25 -23.33 -2.39 -15.09
N ALA A 26 -23.70 -1.11 -15.10
CA ALA A 26 -22.81 0.00 -14.75
C ALA A 26 -22.60 0.13 -13.23
N GLY A 27 -23.42 -0.52 -12.40
CA GLY A 27 -23.29 -0.50 -10.94
C GLY A 27 -23.93 0.69 -10.24
N TYR A 28 -24.80 1.47 -10.90
CA TYR A 28 -25.48 2.63 -10.30
C TYR A 28 -26.33 2.25 -9.09
N HIS A 29 -27.01 1.09 -9.15
CA HIS A 29 -27.78 0.53 -8.03
C HIS A 29 -26.95 0.33 -6.75
N LYS A 30 -25.63 0.07 -6.84
CA LYS A 30 -24.76 -0.15 -5.67
C LYS A 30 -24.55 1.09 -4.83
N MET A 31 -24.78 2.27 -5.41
CA MET A 31 -24.67 3.55 -4.71
C MET A 31 -25.92 3.90 -3.90
N VAL A 32 -27.06 3.24 -4.18
CA VAL A 32 -28.30 3.43 -3.43
C VAL A 32 -28.42 2.31 -2.40
N PRO A 33 -28.41 2.61 -1.09
CA PRO A 33 -28.39 1.57 -0.05
C PRO A 33 -29.50 0.53 -0.18
N SER A 34 -30.72 0.94 -0.54
CA SER A 34 -31.88 0.04 -0.72
C SER A 34 -31.75 -0.91 -1.91
N LEU A 35 -30.94 -0.55 -2.91
CA LEU A 35 -30.78 -1.30 -4.16
C LEU A 35 -29.45 -2.05 -4.25
N LYS A 36 -28.60 -1.96 -3.21
CA LYS A 36 -27.23 -2.51 -3.23
C LYS A 36 -27.17 -4.00 -3.57
N HIS A 37 -28.21 -4.75 -3.18
CA HIS A 37 -28.32 -6.20 -3.39
C HIS A 37 -29.27 -6.58 -4.52
N SER A 38 -29.80 -5.62 -5.27
CA SER A 38 -30.63 -5.90 -6.44
C SER A 38 -29.84 -6.69 -7.48
N ARG A 39 -30.46 -7.71 -8.05
CA ARG A 39 -29.83 -8.53 -9.09
C ARG A 39 -29.98 -7.86 -10.44
N ALA A 40 -29.00 -8.08 -11.31
CA ALA A 40 -29.10 -7.63 -12.70
C ALA A 40 -30.18 -8.46 -13.43
N PRO A 41 -31.07 -7.83 -14.21
CA PRO A 41 -31.95 -8.55 -15.11
C PRO A 41 -31.20 -9.50 -16.05
N PRO A 42 -31.82 -10.59 -16.51
CA PRO A 42 -31.23 -11.44 -17.54
C PRO A 42 -30.96 -10.64 -18.83
N PRO A 43 -29.94 -11.03 -19.62
CA PRO A 43 -29.69 -10.42 -20.93
C PRO A 43 -30.89 -10.60 -21.87
N PRO A 44 -31.07 -9.72 -22.86
CA PRO A 44 -32.15 -9.85 -23.83
C PRO A 44 -32.05 -11.17 -24.60
N ARG A 45 -33.19 -11.81 -24.84
CA ARG A 45 -33.31 -13.04 -25.62
C ARG A 45 -34.39 -12.85 -26.68
N TYR A 46 -33.98 -12.74 -27.93
CA TYR A 46 -34.90 -12.57 -29.05
C TYR A 46 -35.38 -13.93 -29.55
N ALA A 47 -36.65 -14.01 -29.95
CA ALA A 47 -37.21 -15.21 -30.55
C ALA A 47 -36.68 -15.40 -31.99
N GLU A 48 -36.54 -16.65 -32.43
CA GLU A 48 -35.96 -17.00 -33.74
C GLU A 48 -36.83 -16.54 -34.93
N ASP A 49 -38.11 -16.25 -34.67
CA ASP A 49 -39.11 -15.76 -35.62
C ASP A 49 -39.09 -14.22 -35.80
N GLY A 50 -38.14 -13.52 -35.19
CA GLY A 50 -38.08 -12.05 -35.19
C GLY A 50 -39.04 -11.39 -34.20
N GLY A 51 -39.60 -12.16 -33.26
CA GLY A 51 -40.38 -11.65 -32.14
C GLY A 51 -39.58 -10.78 -31.15
N GLY A 52 -40.29 -10.12 -30.23
CA GLY A 52 -39.71 -9.27 -29.20
C GLY A 52 -38.82 -10.00 -28.18
N ASP A 53 -38.26 -9.25 -27.24
CA ASP A 53 -37.42 -9.81 -26.17
C ASP A 53 -38.24 -10.74 -25.24
N THR A 54 -38.06 -12.04 -25.41
CA THR A 54 -38.72 -13.12 -24.65
C THR A 54 -38.32 -13.18 -23.19
N SER A 55 -37.20 -12.55 -22.82
CA SER A 55 -36.76 -12.48 -21.42
C SER A 55 -37.59 -11.48 -20.58
N VAL A 56 -38.35 -10.61 -21.24
CA VAL A 56 -39.15 -9.58 -20.58
C VAL A 56 -40.47 -10.18 -20.09
N THR A 57 -40.52 -10.49 -18.79
CA THR A 57 -41.75 -10.88 -18.11
C THR A 57 -42.43 -9.66 -17.47
N PRO A 58 -43.76 -9.68 -17.25
CA PRO A 58 -44.45 -8.60 -16.53
C PRO A 58 -43.86 -8.35 -15.12
N ALA A 59 -43.45 -9.41 -14.43
CA ALA A 59 -42.78 -9.31 -13.13
C ALA A 59 -41.44 -8.55 -13.24
N LEU A 60 -40.64 -8.83 -14.28
CA LEU A 60 -39.37 -8.15 -14.52
C LEU A 60 -39.56 -6.67 -14.84
N ILE A 61 -40.64 -6.32 -15.56
CA ILE A 61 -40.97 -4.91 -15.85
C ILE A 61 -41.25 -4.17 -14.55
N GLU A 62 -42.08 -4.74 -13.66
CA GLU A 62 -42.42 -4.09 -12.39
C GLU A 62 -41.22 -3.99 -11.44
N GLU A 63 -40.38 -5.02 -11.36
CA GLU A 63 -39.12 -4.96 -10.60
C GLU A 63 -38.19 -3.88 -11.16
N SER A 64 -37.98 -3.86 -12.48
CA SER A 64 -37.13 -2.88 -13.16
C SER A 64 -37.65 -1.46 -12.97
N LYS A 65 -38.98 -1.27 -13.01
CA LYS A 65 -39.65 0.01 -12.78
C LYS A 65 -39.49 0.46 -11.32
N ALA A 66 -39.66 -0.43 -10.36
CA ALA A 66 -39.47 -0.13 -8.94
C ALA A 66 -38.01 0.26 -8.65
N GLY A 67 -37.05 -0.49 -9.19
CA GLY A 67 -35.63 -0.17 -9.10
C GLY A 67 -35.28 1.17 -9.75
N THR A 68 -35.79 1.40 -10.97
CA THR A 68 -35.61 2.66 -11.70
C THR A 68 -36.17 3.84 -10.91
N LYS A 69 -37.35 3.70 -10.30
CA LYS A 69 -37.97 4.74 -9.47
C LYS A 69 -37.07 5.11 -8.29
N GLN A 70 -36.62 4.12 -7.52
CA GLN A 70 -35.74 4.35 -6.36
C GLN A 70 -34.40 4.98 -6.77
N LEU A 71 -33.81 4.52 -7.88
CA LEU A 71 -32.57 5.09 -8.40
C LEU A 71 -32.73 6.55 -8.80
N CYS A 72 -33.79 6.87 -9.56
CA CYS A 72 -34.02 8.23 -10.03
C CYS A 72 -34.35 9.16 -8.86
N SER A 73 -35.23 8.77 -7.93
CA SER A 73 -35.54 9.55 -6.73
C SER A 73 -34.31 9.84 -5.86
N HIS A 74 -33.30 8.96 -5.87
CA HIS A 74 -32.09 9.17 -5.08
C HIS A 74 -31.14 10.21 -5.68
N PHE A 75 -31.03 10.24 -7.02
CA PHE A 75 -30.02 11.05 -7.72
C PHE A 75 -30.57 12.30 -8.40
N LEU A 76 -31.87 12.33 -8.69
CA LEU A 76 -32.49 13.32 -9.57
C LEU A 76 -33.64 14.03 -8.86
N PRO A 77 -33.79 15.35 -9.06
CA PRO A 77 -34.99 16.06 -8.67
C PRO A 77 -36.22 15.51 -9.40
N ASP A 78 -37.37 15.47 -8.73
CA ASP A 78 -38.63 14.93 -9.30
C ASP A 78 -39.08 15.66 -10.58
N ALA A 79 -38.67 16.91 -10.79
CA ALA A 79 -39.01 17.67 -12.00
C ALA A 79 -38.28 17.18 -13.27
N ASP A 80 -37.17 16.45 -13.13
CA ASP A 80 -36.27 16.12 -14.24
C ASP A 80 -36.49 14.73 -14.83
N TRP A 81 -37.38 13.94 -14.22
CA TRP A 81 -37.72 12.62 -14.71
C TRP A 81 -39.18 12.28 -14.41
N LYS A 82 -39.73 11.32 -15.14
CA LYS A 82 -41.05 10.75 -14.85
C LYS A 82 -41.18 9.33 -15.39
N LEU A 83 -42.03 8.55 -14.74
CA LEU A 83 -42.40 7.21 -15.19
C LEU A 83 -43.61 7.31 -16.12
N GLY A 84 -43.48 6.81 -17.34
CA GLY A 84 -44.63 6.52 -18.18
C GLY A 84 -45.17 5.12 -17.92
N ARG A 85 -46.07 4.66 -18.81
CA ARG A 85 -46.66 3.32 -18.71
C ARG A 85 -45.62 2.21 -18.89
N THR A 86 -44.73 2.36 -19.88
CA THR A 86 -43.73 1.34 -20.27
C THR A 86 -42.30 1.87 -20.31
N LYS A 87 -42.11 3.19 -20.21
CA LYS A 87 -40.83 3.86 -20.41
C LYS A 87 -40.52 4.87 -19.31
N LEU A 88 -39.25 5.02 -19.03
CA LEU A 88 -38.65 6.10 -18.27
C LEU A 88 -38.41 7.30 -19.18
N PHE A 89 -38.75 8.49 -18.69
CA PHE A 89 -38.58 9.75 -19.39
C PHE A 89 -37.68 10.67 -18.55
N MET A 90 -36.66 11.26 -19.17
CA MET A 90 -35.75 12.19 -18.48
C MET A 90 -35.49 13.46 -19.31
N LYS A 91 -35.27 14.58 -18.61
CA LYS A 91 -34.77 15.82 -19.19
C LYS A 91 -33.31 15.69 -19.63
N PRO A 92 -32.81 16.59 -20.50
CA PRO A 92 -31.39 16.64 -20.83
C PRO A 92 -30.50 16.75 -19.59
N GLY A 93 -29.38 16.03 -19.56
CA GLY A 93 -28.40 16.11 -18.47
C GLY A 93 -28.73 15.31 -17.21
N ALA A 94 -29.96 14.84 -17.02
CA ALA A 94 -30.33 14.01 -15.87
C ALA A 94 -29.47 12.73 -15.80
N LEU A 95 -29.30 12.05 -16.93
CA LEU A 95 -28.43 10.87 -17.00
C LEU A 95 -26.95 11.20 -16.68
N ASP A 96 -26.48 12.39 -17.06
CA ASP A 96 -25.12 12.84 -16.78
C ASP A 96 -24.88 13.08 -15.28
N VAL A 97 -25.92 13.49 -14.54
CA VAL A 97 -25.85 13.62 -13.07
C VAL A 97 -25.58 12.25 -12.44
N ILE A 98 -26.33 11.22 -12.84
CA ILE A 98 -26.14 9.84 -12.37
C ILE A 98 -24.73 9.35 -12.72
N HIS A 99 -24.30 9.56 -13.98
CA HIS A 99 -22.96 9.18 -14.44
C HIS A 99 -21.85 9.87 -13.65
N ARG A 100 -21.98 11.17 -13.38
CA ARG A 100 -20.99 11.95 -12.63
C ARG A 100 -20.89 11.45 -11.19
N ALA A 101 -22.01 11.21 -10.53
CA ALA A 101 -22.04 10.69 -9.17
C ALA A 101 -21.31 9.34 -9.09
N PHE A 102 -21.61 8.43 -10.02
CA PHE A 102 -20.93 7.13 -10.11
C PHE A 102 -19.42 7.28 -10.31
N ARG A 103 -18.98 8.04 -11.32
CA ARG A 103 -17.55 8.27 -11.58
C ARG A 103 -16.83 8.85 -10.36
N HIS A 104 -17.47 9.75 -9.63
CA HIS A 104 -16.91 10.34 -8.42
C HIS A 104 -16.69 9.29 -7.31
N VAL A 105 -17.69 8.45 -7.03
CA VAL A 105 -17.57 7.39 -6.00
C VAL A 105 -16.55 6.33 -6.42
N SER A 106 -16.51 5.93 -7.69
CA SER A 106 -15.49 5.01 -8.19
C SER A 106 -14.09 5.60 -8.07
N ALA A 107 -13.89 6.84 -8.51
CA ALA A 107 -12.59 7.52 -8.47
C ALA A 107 -12.09 7.69 -7.03
N THR A 108 -12.96 8.08 -6.10
CA THR A 108 -12.60 8.23 -4.68
C THR A 108 -12.23 6.88 -4.04
N THR A 109 -12.97 5.81 -4.37
CA THR A 109 -12.66 4.45 -3.90
C THR A 109 -11.31 3.96 -4.41
N ILE A 110 -11.06 4.07 -5.72
CA ILE A 110 -9.78 3.69 -6.33
C ILE A 110 -8.63 4.51 -5.73
N SER A 111 -8.83 5.82 -5.58
CA SER A 111 -7.83 6.72 -5.02
C SER A 111 -7.53 6.41 -3.55
N ALA A 112 -8.54 6.04 -2.76
CA ALA A 112 -8.36 5.62 -1.37
C ALA A 112 -7.56 4.32 -1.28
N TRP A 113 -7.91 3.32 -2.09
CA TRP A 113 -7.17 2.07 -2.19
C TRP A 113 -5.71 2.30 -2.58
N TRP A 114 -5.46 3.10 -3.62
CA TRP A 114 -4.10 3.41 -4.07
C TRP A 114 -3.27 4.13 -2.99
N ARG A 115 -3.85 5.11 -2.29
CA ARG A 115 -3.18 5.75 -1.15
C ARG A 115 -2.79 4.75 -0.07
N GLY A 116 -3.64 3.77 0.21
CA GLY A 116 -3.34 2.66 1.12
C GLY A 116 -2.16 1.81 0.64
N VAL A 117 -2.19 1.35 -0.61
CA VAL A 117 -1.12 0.55 -1.23
C VAL A 117 0.21 1.31 -1.21
N TRP A 118 0.19 2.58 -1.60
CA TRP A 118 1.38 3.43 -1.61
C TRP A 118 1.94 3.68 -0.21
N GLY A 119 1.07 3.96 0.77
CA GLY A 119 1.45 4.13 2.17
C GLY A 119 2.14 2.89 2.73
N HIS A 120 1.60 1.71 2.43
CA HIS A 120 2.16 0.42 2.83
C HIS A 120 3.55 0.17 2.23
N TRP A 121 3.72 0.44 0.92
CA TRP A 121 5.01 0.36 0.24
C TRP A 121 6.06 1.28 0.85
N ARG A 122 5.69 2.55 1.10
CA ARG A 122 6.58 3.55 1.70
C ARG A 122 7.03 3.13 3.10
N TYR A 123 6.10 2.62 3.92
CA TYR A 123 6.40 2.11 5.26
C TYR A 123 7.42 0.97 5.21
N PHE A 124 7.20 -0.04 4.37
CA PHE A 124 8.12 -1.18 4.27
C PHE A 124 9.50 -0.81 3.76
N ARG A 125 9.57 0.10 2.79
CA ARG A 125 10.85 0.64 2.30
C ARG A 125 11.61 1.33 3.45
N GLY A 126 10.96 2.22 4.18
CA GLY A 126 11.55 2.91 5.33
C GLY A 126 11.99 1.95 6.43
N ARG A 127 11.13 0.99 6.81
CA ARG A 127 11.42 -0.02 7.84
C ARG A 127 12.61 -0.90 7.45
N ARG A 128 12.73 -1.29 6.18
CA ARG A 128 13.87 -2.07 5.68
C ARG A 128 15.18 -1.29 5.76
N ALA A 129 15.17 -0.02 5.36
CA ALA A 129 16.33 0.87 5.48
C ALA A 129 16.75 1.06 6.95
N LEU A 130 15.79 1.35 7.84
CA LEU A 130 16.05 1.50 9.26
C LEU A 130 16.68 0.25 9.88
N ARG A 131 16.12 -0.93 9.60
CA ARG A 131 16.69 -2.21 10.08
C ARG A 131 18.13 -2.42 9.58
N LYS A 132 18.44 -2.05 8.33
CA LYS A 132 19.79 -2.14 7.78
C LYS A 132 20.76 -1.27 8.57
N VAL A 133 20.40 0.00 8.81
CA VAL A 133 21.21 0.93 9.62
C VAL A 133 21.39 0.41 11.03
N GLN A 134 20.31 0.00 11.70
CA GLN A 134 20.36 -0.55 13.05
C GLN A 134 21.28 -1.78 13.15
N ARG A 135 21.20 -2.69 12.18
CA ARG A 135 22.09 -3.88 12.12
C ARG A 135 23.54 -3.47 11.97
N MET A 136 23.84 -2.56 11.04
CA MET A 136 25.20 -2.08 10.79
C MET A 136 25.79 -1.38 12.03
N TRP A 137 24.99 -0.53 12.67
CA TRP A 137 25.38 0.18 13.89
C TRP A 137 25.70 -0.77 15.04
N ARG A 138 24.80 -1.73 15.33
CA ARG A 138 25.05 -2.74 16.37
C ARG A 138 26.33 -3.54 16.10
N GLY A 139 26.54 -3.95 14.86
CA GLY A 139 27.77 -4.64 14.46
C GLY A 139 29.03 -3.79 14.62
N TYR A 140 28.98 -2.52 14.22
CA TYR A 140 30.09 -1.58 14.40
C TYR A 140 30.44 -1.39 15.88
N MET A 141 29.44 -1.17 16.73
CA MET A 141 29.65 -1.02 18.18
C MET A 141 30.35 -2.23 18.80
N MET A 142 29.93 -3.45 18.46
CA MET A 142 30.55 -4.65 18.99
C MET A 142 32.00 -4.81 18.52
N ARG A 143 32.28 -4.58 17.24
CA ARG A 143 33.66 -4.60 16.72
C ARG A 143 34.55 -3.55 17.38
N LYS A 144 34.05 -2.34 17.60
CA LYS A 144 34.78 -1.28 18.30
C LYS A 144 35.14 -1.69 19.73
N LYS A 145 34.20 -2.28 20.47
CA LYS A 145 34.44 -2.78 21.83
C LYS A 145 35.47 -3.92 21.84
N TYR A 146 35.33 -4.88 20.93
CA TYR A 146 36.25 -6.01 20.81
C TYR A 146 37.67 -5.55 20.50
N ALA A 147 37.85 -4.67 19.50
CA ALA A 147 39.16 -4.13 19.14
C ALA A 147 39.82 -3.36 20.30
N ALA A 148 39.04 -2.63 21.11
CA ALA A 148 39.56 -1.97 22.30
C ALA A 148 40.04 -2.98 23.36
N ALA A 149 39.29 -4.06 23.59
CA ALA A 149 39.67 -5.12 24.52
C ALA A 149 40.92 -5.88 24.03
N GLU A 150 40.97 -6.22 22.74
CA GLU A 150 42.13 -6.87 22.11
C GLU A 150 43.39 -6.01 22.24
N ASN A 151 43.29 -4.72 21.91
CA ASN A 151 44.40 -3.78 22.09
C ASN A 151 44.86 -3.69 23.55
N ALA A 152 43.94 -3.71 24.51
CA ALA A 152 44.28 -3.71 25.93
C ALA A 152 45.05 -4.98 26.33
N VAL A 153 44.58 -6.16 25.89
CA VAL A 153 45.27 -7.44 26.13
C VAL A 153 46.66 -7.43 25.50
N THR A 154 46.80 -7.02 24.25
CA THR A 154 48.11 -6.94 23.56
C THR A 154 49.08 -6.03 24.31
N ARG A 155 48.62 -4.88 24.82
CA ARG A 155 49.44 -3.98 25.64
C ARG A 155 49.92 -4.64 26.93
N VAL A 156 49.04 -5.35 27.64
CA VAL A 156 49.40 -6.09 28.86
C VAL A 156 50.42 -7.18 28.54
N GLN A 157 50.18 -7.98 27.51
CA GLN A 157 51.11 -9.03 27.08
C GLN A 157 52.49 -8.46 26.71
N ALA A 158 52.54 -7.34 26.00
CA ALA A 158 53.79 -6.66 25.66
C ALA A 158 54.55 -6.20 26.92
N HIS A 159 53.85 -5.65 27.91
CA HIS A 159 54.47 -5.24 29.17
C HIS A 159 55.05 -6.45 29.94
N VAL A 160 54.30 -7.55 30.02
CA VAL A 160 54.76 -8.78 30.67
C VAL A 160 56.01 -9.33 29.99
N ARG A 161 56.01 -9.41 28.64
CA ARG A 161 57.19 -9.86 27.87
C ARG A 161 58.41 -8.96 28.11
N ARG A 162 58.21 -7.63 28.08
CA ARG A 162 59.29 -6.66 28.39
C ARG A 162 59.87 -6.88 29.77
N HIS A 163 59.01 -7.01 30.78
CA HIS A 163 59.44 -7.16 32.16
C HIS A 163 60.20 -8.49 32.37
N ALA A 164 59.73 -9.58 31.76
CA ALA A 164 60.45 -10.86 31.76
C ALA A 164 61.84 -10.74 31.10
N ALA A 165 61.95 -10.05 29.96
CA ALA A 165 63.22 -9.81 29.28
C ALA A 165 64.18 -8.95 30.12
N GLN A 166 63.68 -7.87 30.75
CA GLN A 166 64.47 -7.02 31.65
C GLN A 166 65.01 -7.81 32.85
N ARG A 167 64.20 -8.66 33.47
CA ARG A 167 64.65 -9.54 34.56
C ARG A 167 65.76 -10.49 34.11
N ARG A 168 65.60 -11.16 32.96
CA ARG A 168 66.63 -12.03 32.38
C ARG A 168 67.94 -11.28 32.12
N TYR A 169 67.85 -10.08 31.56
CA TYR A 169 69.00 -9.22 31.30
C TYR A 169 69.71 -8.79 32.59
N ALA A 170 68.96 -8.37 33.62
CA ALA A 170 69.52 -7.97 34.90
C ALA A 170 70.33 -9.09 35.55
N VAL A 171 69.80 -10.33 35.55
CA VAL A 171 70.51 -11.52 36.04
C VAL A 171 71.79 -11.77 35.25
N MET A 172 71.73 -11.70 33.91
CA MET A 172 72.92 -11.89 33.06
C MET A 172 73.98 -10.82 33.31
N ARG A 173 73.56 -9.56 33.46
CA ARG A 173 74.46 -8.43 33.75
C ARG A 173 75.16 -8.61 35.09
N GLN A 174 74.44 -9.04 36.13
CA GLN A 174 75.03 -9.32 37.43
C GLN A 174 76.10 -10.41 37.34
N LYS A 175 75.78 -11.55 36.72
CA LYS A 175 76.76 -12.64 36.50
C LYS A 175 78.02 -12.17 35.77
N ARG A 176 77.88 -11.29 34.76
CA ARG A 176 79.01 -10.70 34.04
C ARG A 176 79.85 -9.78 34.94
N MET A 177 79.20 -8.96 35.77
CA MET A 177 79.89 -8.08 36.73
C MET A 177 80.65 -8.88 37.78
N ASP A 178 80.03 -9.92 38.35
CA ASP A 178 80.67 -10.78 39.34
C ASP A 178 81.92 -11.46 38.75
N ALA A 179 81.79 -12.02 37.54
CA ALA A 179 82.91 -12.62 36.82
C ALA A 179 84.04 -11.61 36.54
N ALA A 180 83.72 -10.40 36.10
CA ALA A 180 84.70 -9.35 35.87
C ALA A 180 85.43 -8.94 37.16
N THR A 181 84.69 -8.83 38.27
CA THR A 181 85.26 -8.51 39.59
C THR A 181 86.22 -9.59 40.06
N THR A 182 85.85 -10.88 39.89
CA THR A 182 86.73 -12.01 40.20
C THR A 182 88.01 -11.96 39.37
N VAL A 183 87.93 -11.74 38.06
CA VAL A 183 89.11 -11.63 37.18
C VAL A 183 90.02 -10.46 37.58
N GLN A 184 89.44 -9.31 37.93
CA GLN A 184 90.22 -8.16 38.39
C GLN A 184 90.90 -8.42 39.74
N ALA A 185 90.22 -9.09 40.66
CA ALA A 185 90.76 -9.44 41.97
C ALA A 185 91.91 -10.45 41.85
N THR A 186 91.76 -11.50 41.05
CA THR A 186 92.81 -12.49 40.81
C THR A 186 94.04 -11.86 40.17
N TYR A 187 93.87 -11.03 39.15
CA TYR A 187 94.96 -10.30 38.51
C TYR A 187 95.74 -9.41 39.51
N LYS A 188 95.03 -8.69 40.39
CA LYS A 188 95.66 -7.85 41.43
C LYS A 188 96.43 -8.65 42.48
N MET A 189 95.98 -9.85 42.85
CA MET A 189 96.68 -10.72 43.82
C MET A 189 97.93 -11.38 43.23
N SER A 190 97.99 -11.55 41.90
CA SER A 190 99.12 -12.16 41.20
C SER A 190 100.28 -11.20 40.89
N ARG A 191 100.15 -9.92 41.24
CA ARG A 191 101.16 -8.87 41.06
C ARG A 191 101.80 -8.53 42.39
#